data_AF-A0A392P1U5-F1
#
_entry.id   AF-A0A392P1U5-F1
#
_cell.length_a   1.000
_cell.length_b   1.000
_cell.length_c   1.000
_cell.angle_alpha   90.00
_cell.angle_beta   90.00
_cell.angle_gamma   90.00
#
_symmetry.space_group_name_H-M   'P 1'
#
loop_
_entity.id
_entity.type
_entity.pdbx_description
1 polymer ?
#
loop_
_entity_poly.entity_id
_entity_poly.type
_entity_poly.pdbx_seq_one_letter_code
_entity_poly.pdbx_strand_id
1 'polypeptide(L)'
;MCVMVPMFEMVVQIYTSDSISPKIKPPPIDDGTPNESVADVFVRVTQLMSILETQYFGDTVVIVSPDSDNLSILQAGLVGLDLRRHRDLSFAPGEVRYVDTNDIPTYKQPPSA
;
A
#
# COMPACT_ATOMS: atom_id res chain seq x y z
N MET A 1 -10.86 11.69 -29.45
CA MET A 1 -12.12 11.21 -28.86
C MET A 1 -11.77 10.67 -27.49
N CYS A 2 -11.90 11.51 -26.45
CA CYS A 2 -11.60 11.12 -25.07
C CYS A 2 -12.78 10.29 -24.58
N VAL A 3 -12.57 8.99 -24.40
CA VAL A 3 -13.62 8.10 -23.89
C VAL A 3 -13.75 8.42 -22.40
N MET A 4 -14.82 9.10 -22.02
CA MET A 4 -15.14 9.37 -20.62
C MET A 4 -15.61 8.04 -20.00
N VAL A 5 -14.66 7.19 -19.62
CA VAL A 5 -14.98 5.96 -18.87
C VAL A 5 -15.51 6.41 -17.51
N PRO A 6 -16.74 6.02 -17.12
CA PRO A 6 -17.29 6.41 -15.83
C PRO A 6 -16.36 5.93 -14.70
N MET A 7 -16.14 6.79 -13.69
CA MET A 7 -15.15 6.57 -12.62
C MET A 7 -15.28 5.18 -11.96
N PHE A 8 -16.50 4.67 -11.82
CA PHE A 8 -16.75 3.35 -11.24
C PHE A 8 -16.14 2.20 -12.08
N GLU A 9 -16.20 2.26 -13.41
CA GLU A 9 -15.62 1.21 -14.26
C GLU A 9 -14.10 1.28 -14.31
N MET A 10 -13.51 2.48 -14.27
CA MET A 10 -12.06 2.68 -14.12
C MET A 10 -11.54 2.02 -12.84
N VAL A 11 -12.24 2.24 -11.73
CA VAL A 11 -11.88 1.69 -10.41
C VAL A 11 -11.94 0.16 -10.44
N VAL A 12 -12.99 -0.43 -11.02
CA VAL A 12 -13.10 -1.89 -11.17
C VAL A 12 -11.99 -2.47 -12.07
N GLN A 13 -11.62 -1.77 -13.14
CA GLN A 13 -10.55 -2.19 -14.05
C GLN A 13 -9.17 -2.14 -13.36
N ILE A 14 -8.92 -1.12 -12.55
CA ILE A 14 -7.68 -0.99 -11.76
C ILE A 14 -7.59 -2.17 -10.77
N TYR A 15 -8.65 -2.41 -10.02
CA TYR A 15 -8.67 -3.48 -9.03
C TYR A 15 -8.54 -4.90 -9.60
N THR A 16 -9.16 -5.14 -10.75
CA THR A 16 -8.98 -6.42 -11.46
C THR A 16 -7.55 -6.56 -11.96
N SER A 17 -6.93 -5.48 -12.43
CA SER A 17 -5.53 -5.46 -12.83
C SER A 17 -4.58 -5.73 -11.66
N ASP A 18 -4.80 -5.09 -10.51
CA ASP A 18 -3.99 -5.28 -9.29
C ASP A 18 -4.06 -6.71 -8.76
N SER A 19 -5.22 -7.36 -8.89
CA SER A 19 -5.39 -8.77 -8.52
C SER A 19 -4.58 -9.73 -9.41
N ILE A 20 -4.35 -9.37 -10.68
CA ILE A 20 -3.58 -10.17 -11.64
C ILE A 20 -2.08 -9.94 -11.42
N SER A 21 -1.65 -8.69 -11.27
CA SER A 21 -0.24 -8.37 -11.06
C SER A 21 -0.05 -7.05 -10.32
N PRO A 22 0.74 -7.04 -9.23
CA PRO A 22 0.99 -5.83 -8.44
C PRO A 22 1.91 -4.82 -9.16
N LYS A 23 2.42 -5.16 -10.35
CA LYS A 23 3.32 -4.30 -11.16
C LYS A 23 2.59 -3.56 -12.27
N ILE A 24 1.31 -3.83 -12.49
CA ILE A 24 0.54 -3.13 -13.53
C ILE A 24 0.33 -1.70 -13.05
N LYS A 25 0.72 -0.74 -13.89
CA LYS A 25 0.46 0.68 -13.64
C LYS A 25 -0.87 1.05 -14.31
N PRO A 26 -1.72 1.85 -13.66
CA PRO A 26 -2.91 2.40 -14.29
C PRO A 26 -2.55 3.21 -15.55
N PRO A 27 -3.45 3.31 -16.54
CA PRO A 27 -3.27 4.19 -17.67
C PRO A 27 -3.11 5.66 -17.20
N PRO A 28 -2.26 6.47 -17.85
CA PRO A 28 -2.01 7.83 -17.42
C PRO A 28 -3.27 8.70 -17.40
N ILE A 29 -3.57 9.31 -16.25
CA ILE A 29 -4.60 10.36 -16.16
C ILE A 29 -3.97 11.76 -16.19
N ASP A 30 -4.70 12.72 -16.77
CA ASP A 30 -4.25 14.12 -16.96
C ASP A 30 -4.37 14.97 -15.68
N ASP A 31 -4.79 14.34 -14.57
CA ASP A 31 -5.11 15.00 -13.29
C ASP A 31 -3.90 15.09 -12.33
N GLY A 32 -2.69 14.85 -12.83
CA GLY A 32 -1.45 14.95 -12.05
C GLY A 32 -1.29 13.90 -10.93
N THR A 33 -2.25 12.98 -10.75
CA THR A 33 -2.14 11.88 -9.79
C THR A 33 -1.11 10.87 -10.29
N PRO A 34 -0.10 10.51 -9.48
CA PRO A 34 0.90 9.52 -9.86
C PRO A 34 0.29 8.18 -10.26
N ASN A 35 0.60 7.70 -11.48
CA ASN A 35 0.15 6.39 -11.98
C ASN A 35 1.06 5.28 -11.40
N GLU A 36 0.85 4.98 -10.13
CA GLU A 36 1.68 4.07 -9.38
C GLU A 36 1.08 2.67 -9.36
N SER A 37 1.94 1.66 -9.44
CA SER A 37 1.52 0.28 -9.20
C SER A 37 1.52 -0.03 -7.71
N VAL A 38 0.79 -1.06 -7.30
CA VAL A 38 0.80 -1.58 -5.92
C VAL A 38 2.24 -1.86 -5.43
N ALA A 39 3.12 -2.33 -6.31
CA ALA A 39 4.53 -2.55 -5.99
C ALA A 39 5.32 -1.25 -5.77
N ASP A 40 5.04 -0.19 -6.54
CA ASP A 40 5.66 1.13 -6.34
C ASP A 40 5.22 1.73 -5.00
N VAL A 41 3.92 1.60 -4.67
CA VAL A 41 3.37 2.01 -3.37
C VAL A 41 4.03 1.21 -2.24
N PHE A 42 4.18 -0.10 -2.40
CA PHE A 42 4.85 -0.95 -1.41
C PHE A 42 6.30 -0.54 -1.15
N VAL A 43 7.08 -0.16 -2.18
CA VAL A 43 8.46 0.34 -2.00
C VAL A 43 8.48 1.59 -1.14
N ARG A 44 7.59 2.56 -1.42
CA ARG A 44 7.49 3.80 -0.63
C ARG A 44 7.08 3.55 0.81
N VAL A 45 6.12 2.65 1.00
CA VAL A 45 5.65 2.26 2.34
C VAL A 45 6.76 1.55 3.13
N THR A 46 7.55 0.69 2.48
CA THR A 46 8.70 0.03 3.11
C THR A 46 9.78 1.04 3.52
N GLN A 47 10.04 2.06 2.69
CA GLN A 47 10.94 3.15 3.03
C GLN A 47 10.44 3.95 4.23
N LEU A 48 9.14 4.24 4.29
CA LEU A 48 8.53 4.89 5.45
C LEU A 48 8.72 4.06 6.73
N MET A 49 8.56 2.74 6.65
CA MET A 49 8.84 1.85 7.79
C MET A 49 10.31 1.89 8.22
N SER A 50 11.27 1.90 7.29
CA SER A 50 12.69 2.04 7.63
C SER A 50 13.01 3.36 8.36
N ILE A 51 12.31 4.45 8.01
CA ILE A 51 12.46 5.75 8.67
C ILE A 51 11.83 5.70 10.08
N LEU A 52 10.63 5.13 10.22
CA LEU A 52 9.94 5.02 11.50
C LEU A 52 10.70 4.14 12.48
N GLU A 53 11.25 3.00 12.04
CA GLU A 53 12.05 2.10 12.86
C GLU A 53 13.33 2.76 13.40
N THR A 54 13.96 3.63 12.59
CA THR A 54 15.23 4.26 12.97
C THR A 54 15.07 5.51 13.82
N GLN A 55 13.99 6.27 13.63
CA GLN A 55 13.83 7.60 14.26
C GLN A 55 12.83 7.63 15.42
N TYR A 56 11.83 6.75 15.42
CA TYR A 56 10.72 6.76 16.40
C TYR A 56 10.61 5.44 17.15
N PHE A 57 11.75 4.79 17.39
CA PHE A 57 11.81 3.53 18.11
C PHE A 57 11.24 3.67 19.54
N GLY A 58 10.17 2.93 19.83
CA GLY A 58 9.50 2.95 21.14
C GLY A 58 8.35 3.94 21.26
N ASP A 59 8.11 4.77 20.24
CA ASP A 59 7.01 5.72 20.21
C ASP A 59 5.75 5.13 19.55
N THR A 60 4.58 5.63 19.95
CA THR A 60 3.31 5.27 19.31
C THR A 60 3.12 6.11 18.05
N VAL A 61 3.22 5.46 16.88
CA VAL A 61 3.03 6.11 15.58
C VAL A 61 1.61 5.90 15.08
N VAL A 62 0.96 6.99 14.64
CA VAL A 62 -0.35 6.95 13.97
C VAL A 62 -0.15 7.26 12.50
N ILE A 63 -0.52 6.32 11.63
CA ILE A 63 -0.45 6.49 10.17
C ILE A 63 -1.84 6.87 9.68
N VAL A 64 -1.96 8.05 9.07
CA VAL A 64 -3.19 8.53 8.44
C VAL A 64 -2.97 8.62 6.94
N SER A 65 -3.81 7.93 6.19
CA SER A 65 -3.81 7.96 4.72
C SER A 65 -5.14 8.55 4.22
N PRO A 66 -5.12 9.33 3.11
CA PRO A 66 -6.35 9.78 2.47
C PRO A 66 -7.18 8.62 1.90
N ASP A 67 -6.54 7.51 1.55
CA ASP A 67 -7.17 6.36 0.90
C ASP A 67 -6.88 5.05 1.64
N SER A 68 -7.82 4.09 1.55
CA SER A 68 -7.72 2.77 2.17
C SER A 68 -6.64 1.89 1.54
N ASP A 69 -6.35 2.08 0.25
CA ASP A 69 -5.46 1.20 -0.50
C ASP A 69 -4.04 1.25 0.06
N ASN A 70 -3.53 2.44 0.39
CA ASN A 70 -2.21 2.60 1.01
C ASN A 70 -2.10 1.86 2.36
N LEU A 71 -3.14 1.94 3.20
CA LEU A 71 -3.16 1.27 4.51
C LEU A 71 -3.25 -0.25 4.36
N SER A 72 -4.04 -0.73 3.41
CA SER A 72 -4.20 -2.15 3.15
C SER A 72 -2.95 -2.79 2.52
N ILE A 73 -2.24 -2.07 1.65
CA ILE A 73 -0.94 -2.45 1.08
C ILE A 73 0.11 -2.47 2.18
N LEU A 74 0.12 -1.46 3.05
CA LEU A 74 1.00 -1.43 4.22
C LEU A 74 0.75 -2.67 5.10
N GLN A 75 -0.51 -2.95 5.44
CA GLN A 75 -0.84 -4.08 6.30
C GLN A 75 -0.48 -5.42 5.64
N ALA A 76 -0.73 -5.58 4.34
CA ALA A 76 -0.28 -6.76 3.59
C ALA A 76 1.25 -6.90 3.65
N GLY A 77 1.98 -5.79 3.53
CA GLY A 77 3.42 -5.72 3.67
C GLY A 77 3.94 -6.16 5.04
N LEU A 78 3.33 -5.67 6.12
CA LEU A 78 3.71 -6.00 7.49
C LEU A 78 3.45 -7.46 7.85
N VAL A 79 2.32 -8.01 7.39
CA VAL A 79 1.92 -9.41 7.65
C VAL A 79 2.62 -10.39 6.69
N GLY A 80 3.26 -9.89 5.64
CA GLY A 80 3.85 -10.73 4.58
C GLY A 80 2.80 -11.42 3.69
N LEU A 81 1.60 -10.84 3.59
CA LEU A 81 0.55 -11.28 2.68
C LEU A 81 0.91 -10.89 1.24
N ASP A 82 0.51 -11.70 0.26
CA ASP A 82 0.64 -11.33 -1.15
C ASP A 82 -0.07 -9.99 -1.41
N LEU A 83 0.66 -9.03 -1.99
CA LEU A 83 0.15 -7.70 -2.33
C LEU A 83 -1.08 -7.74 -3.22
N ARG A 84 -1.28 -8.81 -4.01
CA ARG A 84 -2.50 -9.01 -4.81
C ARG A 84 -3.77 -9.13 -3.96
N ARG A 85 -3.62 -9.54 -2.70
CA ARG A 85 -4.69 -9.75 -1.74
C ARG A 85 -4.82 -8.60 -0.75
N HIS A 86 -4.15 -7.46 -0.98
CA HIS A 86 -4.25 -6.28 -0.11
C HIS A 86 -5.70 -5.84 0.12
N ARG A 87 -6.58 -6.02 -0.88
CA ARG A 87 -8.01 -5.70 -0.79
C ARG A 87 -8.76 -6.45 0.31
N ASP A 88 -8.32 -7.66 0.66
CA ASP A 88 -8.87 -8.43 1.79
C ASP A 88 -8.67 -7.68 3.12
N LEU A 89 -7.71 -6.75 3.15
CA LEU A 89 -7.37 -5.88 4.29
C LEU A 89 -7.83 -4.43 4.08
N SER A 90 -8.78 -4.17 3.18
CA SER A 90 -9.35 -2.83 2.99
C SER A 90 -9.94 -2.27 4.29
N PHE A 91 -9.83 -0.95 4.46
CA PHE A 91 -10.31 -0.22 5.64
C PHE A 91 -11.63 0.46 5.32
N ALA A 92 -12.60 0.35 6.23
CA ALA A 92 -13.81 1.16 6.18
C ALA A 92 -13.51 2.62 6.59
N PRO A 93 -14.31 3.61 6.13
CA PRO A 93 -14.13 5.00 6.54
C PRO A 93 -14.17 5.16 8.07
N GLY A 94 -13.10 5.72 8.64
CA GLY A 94 -12.96 5.90 10.09
C GLY A 94 -12.57 4.63 10.86
N GLU A 95 -12.29 3.53 10.17
CA GLU A 95 -11.76 2.31 10.80
C GLU A 95 -10.34 2.55 11.32
N VAL A 96 -10.10 2.13 12.56
CA VAL A 96 -8.78 2.16 13.20
C VAL A 96 -8.34 0.73 13.45
N ARG A 97 -7.18 0.37 12.92
CA ARG A 97 -6.53 -0.92 13.23
C ARG A 97 -5.24 -0.69 13.97
N TYR A 98 -5.09 -1.39 15.08
CA TYR A 98 -3.85 -1.45 15.83
C TYR A 98 -2.98 -2.54 15.21
N VAL A 99 -1.70 -2.23 15.03
CA VAL A 99 -0.69 -3.20 14.64
C VAL A 99 0.29 -3.31 15.79
N ASP A 100 0.39 -4.50 16.37
CA ASP A 100 1.40 -4.78 17.39
C ASP A 100 2.73 -5.04 16.67
N THR A 101 3.72 -4.17 16.92
CA THR A 101 5.05 -4.28 16.33
C THR A 101 5.84 -5.46 16.87
N ASN A 102 5.44 -6.06 17.99
CA ASN A 102 6.07 -7.28 18.53
C ASN A 102 5.77 -8.53 17.68
N ASP A 103 4.71 -8.50 16.87
CA ASP A 103 4.30 -9.60 15.99
C ASP A 103 4.84 -9.46 14.56
N ILE A 104 5.57 -8.38 14.28
CA ILE A 104 6.20 -8.13 12.98
C ILE A 104 7.57 -8.83 12.98
N PRO A 105 7.85 -9.73 12.02
CA PRO A 105 9.11 -10.47 12.00
C PRO A 105 10.29 -9.51 11.92
N THR A 106 11.21 -9.62 12.88
CA THR A 106 12.41 -8.79 12.98
C THR A 106 13.21 -8.86 11.67
N TYR A 107 13.46 -7.71 11.05
CA TYR A 107 14.28 -7.61 9.85
C TYR A 107 15.66 -8.25 10.09
N LYS A 108 15.95 -9.36 9.38
CA LYS A 108 17.30 -9.91 9.32
C LYS A 108 18.09 -9.09 8.31
N GLN A 109 18.95 -8.19 8.80
CA GLN A 109 19.94 -7.53 7.96
C GLN A 109 20.66 -8.58 7.10
N PRO A 110 20.72 -8.42 5.76
CA PRO A 110 21.58 -9.26 4.96
C PRO A 110 23.03 -9.03 5.43
N PRO A 111 23.88 -10.08 5.46
CA PRO A 111 25.29 -9.92 5.78
C PRO A 111 25.88 -8.91 4.79
N SER A 112 26.44 -7.82 5.32
CA SER A 112 27.17 -6.84 4.53
C SER A 112 28.26 -7.57 3.74
N ALA A 113 28.27 -7.39 2.42
CA ALA A 113 29.35 -7.84 1.55
C ALA A 113 30.63 -7.05 1.79
#